data_AF-A0A956N348-F1
#
_entry.id   AF-A0A956N348-F1
#
_cell.length_a   1.000
_cell.length_b   1.000
_cell.length_c   1.000
_cell.angle_alpha   90.00
_cell.angle_beta   90.00
_cell.angle_gamma   90.00
#
_symmetry.space_group_name_H-M   'P 1'
#
loop_
_entity.id
_entity.type
_entity.pdbx_description
1 polymer ?
#
loop_
_entity_poly.entity_id
_entity_poly.type
_entity_poly.pdbx_seq_one_letter_code
_entity_poly.pdbx_strand_id
1 'polypeptide(L)' 'MIREEEGSILEKDRPNATYEFLLRKAVAEGRIGGTARCQVCGMRYKDPREAVQCCEKVLQHSRL' A
#
# COMPACT_ATOMS: atom_id res chain seq x y z
N MET A 1 -23.77 -28.97 12.71
CA MET A 1 -23.06 -28.13 13.68
C MET A 1 -21.68 -27.86 13.11
N ILE A 2 -21.47 -26.67 12.55
CA ILE A 2 -20.15 -26.22 12.11
C ILE A 2 -19.49 -25.66 13.37
N ARG A 3 -18.41 -26.30 13.84
CA ARG A 3 -17.54 -25.71 14.86
C ARG A 3 -16.63 -24.72 14.14
N GLU A 4 -16.83 -23.44 14.42
CA GLU A 4 -15.91 -22.38 14.07
C GLU A 4 -14.65 -22.59 14.92
N GLU A 5 -13.65 -23.29 14.39
CA GLU A 5 -12.31 -23.26 14.96
C GLU A 5 -11.65 -21.96 14.52
N GLU A 6 -11.63 -21.03 15.48
CA GLU A 6 -11.04 -19.71 15.37
C GLU A 6 -9.57 -19.78 14.94
N GLY A 7 -9.25 -19.11 13.84
CA GLY A 7 -8.01 -18.34 13.73
C GLY A 7 -6.70 -19.11 13.65
N SER A 8 -6.53 -20.01 12.67
CA SER A 8 -5.18 -20.35 12.23
C SER A 8 -4.55 -19.11 11.59
N ILE A 9 -3.75 -18.38 12.36
CA ILE A 9 -2.83 -17.38 11.81
C ILE A 9 -1.99 -18.13 10.78
N LEU A 10 -2.03 -17.66 9.53
CA LEU A 10 -1.20 -18.20 8.46
C LEU A 10 0.27 -17.88 8.80
N GLU A 11 0.91 -18.77 9.54
CA GLU A 11 2.33 -18.69 9.84
C GLU A 11 3.12 -19.11 8.60
N LYS A 12 3.91 -18.15 8.10
CA LYS A 12 4.68 -18.33 6.90
C LYS A 12 5.87 -19.22 7.20
N ASP A 13 5.80 -20.46 6.69
CA ASP A 13 6.74 -21.56 6.94
C ASP A 13 8.23 -21.22 6.66
N ARG A 14 8.50 -20.23 5.79
CA ARG A 14 9.88 -19.76 5.47
C ARG A 14 9.95 -18.26 5.18
N PRO A 15 11.04 -17.57 5.54
CA PRO A 15 11.28 -16.19 5.13
C PRO A 15 11.41 -16.10 3.60
N ASN A 16 10.34 -15.65 2.94
CA ASN A 16 10.38 -15.32 1.52
C ASN A 16 11.10 -13.97 1.37
N ALA A 17 12.35 -14.01 0.89
CA ALA A 17 13.18 -12.82 0.69
C ALA A 17 12.49 -11.77 -0.19
N THR A 18 11.66 -12.18 -1.16
CA THR A 18 10.88 -11.28 -2.00
C THR A 18 9.82 -10.54 -1.20
N TYR A 19 9.12 -11.21 -0.29
CA TYR A 19 8.13 -10.56 0.58
C TYR A 19 8.78 -9.51 1.48
N GLU A 20 9.87 -9.86 2.16
CA GLU A 20 10.59 -8.93 3.04
C GLU A 20 11.13 -7.73 2.25
N PHE A 21 11.68 -7.98 1.06
CA PHE A 21 12.12 -6.93 0.16
C PHE A 21 10.97 -6.00 -0.25
N LEU A 22 9.83 -6.56 -0.67
CA LEU A 22 8.66 -5.78 -1.06
C LEU A 22 8.09 -4.99 0.10
N LEU A 23 8.05 -5.57 1.30
CA LEU A 23 7.58 -4.92 2.51
C LEU A 23 8.48 -3.73 2.87
N ARG A 24 9.81 -3.94 2.88
CA ARG A 24 10.79 -2.87 3.13
C ARG A 24 10.68 -1.76 2.10
N LYS A 25 10.53 -2.11 0.82
CA LYS A 25 10.33 -1.14 -0.26
C LYS A 25 9.05 -0.33 -0.07
N ALA A 26 7.94 -0.98 0.28
CA ALA A 26 6.67 -0.30 0.53
C ALA A 26 6.74 0.68 1.71
N VAL A 27 7.46 0.32 2.78
CA VAL A 27 7.74 1.23 3.92
C VAL A 27 8.67 2.37 3.50
N ALA A 28 9.72 2.08 2.72
CA ALA A 28 10.67 3.08 2.23
C ALA A 28 9.98 4.15 1.37
N GLU A 29 9.08 3.73 0.47
CA GLU A 29 8.28 4.59 -0.40
C GLU A 29 7.09 5.27 0.33
N GLY A 30 6.80 4.91 1.58
CA GLY A 30 5.67 5.50 2.33
C GLY A 30 4.31 4.93 2.00
N ARG A 31 4.23 3.88 1.16
CA ARG A 31 2.96 3.18 0.88
C ARG A 31 2.37 2.56 2.14
N ILE A 32 3.23 2.16 3.07
CA ILE A 32 2.87 1.76 4.44
C ILE A 32 3.38 2.83 5.39
N GLY A 33 2.51 3.33 6.26
CA GLY A 33 2.85 4.34 7.28
C GLY A 33 2.93 5.78 6.79
N GLY A 34 2.83 6.04 5.47
CA GLY A 34 2.71 7.41 4.94
C GLY A 34 1.42 8.09 5.37
N THR A 35 1.49 9.41 5.57
CA THR A 35 0.36 10.25 6.01
C THR A 35 -0.31 10.98 4.84
N ALA A 36 0.41 11.20 3.74
CA ALA A 36 -0.13 11.81 2.53
C ALA A 36 -0.84 10.76 1.68
N ARG A 37 -2.00 11.11 1.10
CA ARG A 37 -2.83 10.21 0.28
C ARG A 37 -3.13 10.83 -1.08
N CYS A 38 -2.95 10.05 -2.15
CA CYS A 38 -3.40 10.45 -3.48
C CYS A 38 -4.93 10.55 -3.52
N GLN A 39 -5.45 11.67 -4.01
CA GLN A 39 -6.90 11.94 -4.08
C GLN A 39 -7.63 11.09 -5.13
N VAL A 40 -6.89 10.49 -6.08
CA VAL A 40 -7.47 9.68 -7.16
C VAL A 40 -7.48 8.19 -6.80
N CYS A 41 -6.31 7.58 -6.61
CA CYS A 41 -6.19 6.14 -6.38
C CYS A 41 -6.12 5.75 -4.89
N GLY A 42 -5.92 6.72 -4.00
CA GLY A 42 -5.82 6.46 -2.56
C GLY A 42 -4.51 5.86 -2.07
N MET A 43 -3.48 5.71 -2.91
CA MET A 43 -2.14 5.31 -2.46
C MET A 43 -1.57 6.32 -1.45
N ARG A 44 -0.75 5.81 -0.51
CA ARG A 44 -0.10 6.61 0.53
C ARG A 44 1.37 6.89 0.21
N TYR A 45 1.86 8.01 0.72
CA TYR A 45 3.21 8.52 0.50
C TYR A 45 3.74 9.22 1.76
N LYS A 46 5.06 9.38 1.86
CA LYS A 46 5.67 10.17 2.94
C LYS A 46 5.52 11.66 2.68
N ASP A 47 5.73 12.07 1.43
CA ASP A 47 5.66 13.48 1.03
C ASP A 47 4.31 13.78 0.34
N PRO A 48 3.61 14.85 0.75
CA PRO A 48 2.42 15.35 0.05
C PRO A 48 2.63 15.59 -1.46
N ARG A 49 3.82 16.00 -1.89
CA ARG A 49 4.15 16.25 -3.32
C ARG A 49 4.06 14.97 -4.13
N GLU A 50 4.56 13.85 -3.60
CA GLU A 50 4.47 12.53 -4.26
C GLU A 50 3.01 12.10 -4.39
N ALA A 51 2.19 12.35 -3.37
CA ALA A 51 0.76 12.04 -3.39
C ALA A 51 -0.01 12.84 -4.46
N VAL A 52 0.34 14.11 -4.67
CA VAL A 52 -0.24 14.95 -5.73
C VAL A 52 0.20 14.47 -7.12
N GLN A 53 1.48 14.08 -7.27
CA GLN A 53 2.02 13.64 -8.56
C GLN A 53 1.54 12.25 -9.00
N CYS A 54 1.20 11.37 -8.06
CA CYS A 54 0.82 9.96 -8.31
C CYS A 54 -0.18 9.76 -9.48
N CYS A 55 -1.23 10.58 -9.55
CA CYS A 55 -2.26 10.50 -10.58
C CYS A 55 -2.47 11.84 -11.30
N GLU A 56 -1.44 12.69 -11.33
CA GLU A 56 -1.54 14.04 -11.90
C GLU A 56 -2.05 14.02 -13.35
N LYS A 57 -1.54 13.09 -14.17
CA LYS A 57 -1.99 12.92 -15.56
C LYS A 57 -3.49 12.62 -15.67
N VAL A 58 -4.03 11.83 -14.74
CA VAL A 58 -5.47 11.51 -14.70
C VAL A 58 -6.30 12.77 -14.41
N LEU A 59 -5.83 13.62 -13.49
CA LEU A 59 -6.46 14.90 -13.16
C LEU A 59 -6.37 15.92 -14.31
N GLN A 60 -5.25 15.93 -15.04
CA GLN A 60 -5.06 16.83 -16.20
C GLN A 60 -6.01 16.49 -17.35
N HIS A 61 -6.29 15.21 -17.59
CA HIS A 61 -7.19 14.75 -18.66
C HIS A 61 -8.68 14.74 -18.30
N SER A 62 -9.04 15.03 -17.03
CA SER A 62 -10.44 15.07 -16.57
C SER A 62 -11.03 16.49 -16.54
N ARG A 63 -10.28 17.52 -16.96
CA ARG A 63 -10.83 18.85 -17.25
C ARG A 63 -11.55 18.82 -18.60
N LEU A 64 -12.85 18.51 -18.56
CA LEU A 64 -13.83 18.85 -19.60
C LEU A 64 -14.30 20.29 -19.42
#